data_AF-L2G6A0-F1
#
_entry.id   AF-L2G6A0-F1
#
_cell.length_a   1.000
_cell.length_b   1.000
_cell.length_c   1.000
_cell.angle_alpha   90.00
_cell.angle_beta   90.00
_cell.angle_gamma   90.00
#
_symmetry.space_group_name_H-M   'P 1'
#
loop_
_entity.id
_entity.type
_entity.pdbx_description
1 polymer ?
#
loop_
_entity_poly.entity_id
_entity_poly.type
_entity_poly.pdbx_seq_one_letter_code
_entity_poly.pdbx_strand_id
1 'polypeptide(L)'
;MRAPYTTKDPDKIVIRAVYLFMNQFAKTPASQLVSGFGTVTDGLILRITTEGLFIDDDVRGVPQREWDVKAWTLKLVETGEWRHKSLHVLRATIRDQEGKRYMFVLDEEEAWKVAVGVQRLRKGTQVRSLGVSGMSASDARGTLETLGWG
;
A
#
# COMPACT_ATOMS: atom_id res chain seq x y z
N MET A 1 -8.09 -26.62 -6.26
CA MET A 1 -7.49 -25.33 -5.83
C MET A 1 -8.62 -24.35 -5.58
N ARG A 2 -8.54 -23.56 -4.51
CA ARG A 2 -9.47 -22.43 -4.31
C ARG A 2 -9.16 -21.35 -5.34
N ALA A 3 -10.17 -20.64 -5.84
CA ALA A 3 -9.95 -19.43 -6.62
C ALA A 3 -9.23 -18.37 -5.76
N PRO A 4 -8.45 -17.46 -6.37
CA PRO A 4 -7.86 -16.33 -5.66
C PRO A 4 -8.93 -15.52 -4.91
N TYR A 5 -8.58 -15.02 -3.73
CA TYR A 5 -9.45 -14.15 -2.96
C TYR A 5 -9.84 -12.90 -3.78
N THR A 6 -11.12 -12.57 -3.75
CA THR A 6 -11.67 -11.34 -4.33
C THR A 6 -12.77 -10.81 -3.42
N THR A 7 -13.05 -9.51 -3.51
CA THR A 7 -14.11 -8.88 -2.71
C THR A 7 -14.83 -7.78 -3.48
N LYS A 8 -16.15 -7.69 -3.25
CA LYS A 8 -17.02 -6.63 -3.77
C LYS A 8 -17.05 -5.40 -2.86
N ASP A 9 -16.44 -5.50 -1.68
CA ASP A 9 -16.36 -4.39 -0.73
C ASP A 9 -15.42 -3.31 -1.31
N PRO A 10 -15.92 -2.08 -1.57
CA PRO A 10 -15.11 -1.01 -2.13
C PRO A 10 -14.05 -0.49 -1.15
N ASP A 11 -14.20 -0.77 0.16
CA ASP A 11 -13.26 -0.33 1.19
C ASP A 11 -12.12 -1.32 1.42
N LYS A 12 -12.20 -2.53 0.83
CA LYS A 12 -11.16 -3.55 0.87
C LYS A 12 -10.41 -3.56 -0.46
N ILE A 13 -9.19 -3.05 -0.42
CA ILE A 13 -8.26 -3.03 -1.55
C ILE A 13 -7.42 -4.30 -1.45
N VAL A 14 -7.57 -5.24 -2.38
CA VAL A 14 -6.71 -6.43 -2.41
C VAL A 14 -5.31 -6.02 -2.85
N ILE A 15 -4.28 -6.39 -2.08
CA ILE A 15 -2.89 -6.05 -2.39
C ILE A 15 -2.05 -7.30 -2.61
N ARG A 16 -1.09 -7.20 -3.53
CA ARG A 16 -0.10 -8.24 -3.81
C ARG A 16 0.97 -8.28 -2.73
N ALA A 17 1.39 -7.11 -2.25
CA ALA A 17 2.39 -6.97 -1.21
C ALA A 17 2.38 -5.59 -0.56
N VAL A 18 2.98 -5.50 0.62
CA VAL A 18 3.41 -4.26 1.24
C VAL A 18 4.87 -4.39 1.68
N TYR A 19 5.65 -3.34 1.43
CA TYR A 19 7.07 -3.27 1.78
C TYR A 19 7.33 -2.07 2.67
N LEU A 20 8.15 -2.25 3.70
CA LEU A 20 8.61 -1.17 4.57
C LEU A 20 10.05 -0.82 4.21
N PHE A 21 10.30 0.41 3.81
CA PHE A 21 11.64 0.97 3.61
C PHE A 21 12.00 1.93 4.73
N MET A 22 13.31 2.01 5.03
CA MET A 22 13.91 2.94 5.98
C MET A 22 15.13 3.59 5.31
N ASN A 23 15.56 4.76 5.78
CA ASN A 23 16.71 5.48 5.21
C ASN A 23 17.99 4.63 5.18
N GLN A 24 18.23 3.85 6.24
CA GLN A 24 19.38 2.94 6.35
C GLN A 24 19.36 1.81 5.29
N PHE A 25 18.21 1.53 4.69
CA PHE A 25 18.02 0.51 3.65
C PHE A 25 17.30 1.10 2.43
N ALA A 26 17.90 2.10 1.78
CA ALA A 26 17.23 2.84 0.70
C ALA A 26 16.83 2.00 -0.53
N LYS A 27 17.49 0.86 -0.77
CA LYS A 27 17.25 -0.03 -1.93
C LYS A 27 16.67 -1.40 -1.58
N THR A 28 16.66 -1.76 -0.31
CA THR A 28 16.19 -3.06 0.16
C THR A 28 15.10 -2.83 1.21
N PRO A 29 13.93 -3.45 1.09
CA PRO A 29 12.91 -3.31 2.13
C PRO A 29 13.43 -3.88 3.46
N ALA A 30 13.20 -3.16 4.55
CA ALA A 30 13.50 -3.59 5.91
C ALA A 30 12.59 -4.76 6.35
N SER A 31 11.35 -4.79 5.84
CA SER A 31 10.38 -5.85 6.05
C SER A 31 9.36 -5.88 4.91
N GLN A 32 8.62 -6.98 4.77
CA GLN A 32 7.57 -7.15 3.77
C GLN A 32 6.46 -8.09 4.24
N LEU A 33 5.24 -7.89 3.73
CA LEU A 33 4.23 -8.93 3.62
C LEU A 33 3.92 -9.16 2.14
N VAL A 34 3.87 -10.42 1.73
CA VAL A 34 3.54 -10.82 0.36
C VAL A 34 2.33 -11.76 0.44
N SER A 35 1.31 -11.45 -0.36
CA SER A 35 0.07 -12.22 -0.44
C SER A 35 0.36 -13.68 -0.84
N GLY A 36 -0.19 -14.63 -0.08
CA GLY A 36 0.01 -16.07 -0.29
C GLY A 36 1.38 -16.62 0.17
N PHE A 37 2.19 -15.83 0.88
CA PHE A 37 3.49 -16.26 1.38
C PHE A 37 3.56 -16.32 2.92
N GLY A 38 4.24 -17.34 3.44
CA GLY A 38 4.45 -17.52 4.87
C GLY A 38 3.12 -17.70 5.60
N THR A 39 2.83 -16.83 6.57
CA THR A 39 1.57 -16.86 7.31
C THR A 39 0.46 -16.10 6.60
N VAL A 40 0.75 -15.27 5.60
CA VAL A 40 -0.23 -14.39 4.93
C VAL A 40 -0.95 -15.15 3.83
N THR A 41 -2.28 -15.14 3.86
CA THR A 41 -3.09 -15.76 2.79
C THR A 41 -3.12 -14.89 1.53
N ASP A 42 -3.81 -15.38 0.50
CA ASP A 42 -4.13 -14.59 -0.70
C ASP A 42 -5.11 -13.42 -0.43
N GLY A 43 -5.67 -13.33 0.78
CA GLY A 43 -6.60 -12.27 1.22
C GLY A 43 -5.94 -11.09 1.92
N LEU A 44 -4.69 -10.77 1.58
CA LEU A 44 -4.03 -9.57 2.10
C LEU A 44 -4.72 -8.32 1.54
N ILE A 45 -5.24 -7.47 2.42
CA ILE A 45 -5.97 -6.26 2.04
C ILE A 45 -5.38 -5.00 2.69
N LEU A 46 -5.56 -3.88 2.00
CA LEU A 46 -5.39 -2.53 2.51
C LEU A 46 -6.77 -1.88 2.66
N ARG A 47 -7.00 -1.19 3.77
CA ARG A 47 -8.12 -0.28 3.96
C ARG A 47 -7.60 1.13 4.18
N ILE A 48 -8.07 2.08 3.39
CA ILE A 48 -7.72 3.49 3.53
C ILE A 48 -8.93 4.23 4.13
N THR A 49 -8.77 4.70 5.36
CA THR A 49 -9.82 5.39 6.11
C THR A 49 -9.36 6.80 6.50
N THR A 50 -10.22 7.56 7.16
CA THR A 50 -9.87 8.87 7.73
C THR A 50 -8.86 8.76 8.89
N GLU A 51 -8.72 7.58 9.50
CA GLU A 51 -7.82 7.31 10.62
C GLU A 51 -6.44 6.82 10.17
N GLY A 52 -6.29 6.40 8.91
CA GLY A 52 -5.02 5.89 8.39
C GLY A 52 -5.14 4.80 7.33
N LEU A 53 -4.04 4.07 7.18
CA LEU A 53 -3.90 2.88 6.34
C LEU A 53 -3.90 1.66 7.26
N PHE A 54 -4.75 0.68 7.00
CA PHE A 54 -4.88 -0.51 7.82
C PHE A 54 -4.68 -1.75 6.97
N ILE A 55 -3.95 -2.73 7.50
CA ILE A 55 -3.66 -3.97 6.79
C ILE A 55 -4.29 -5.14 7.55
N ASP A 56 -4.99 -6.00 6.82
CA ASP A 56 -5.62 -7.19 7.37
C ASP A 56 -5.40 -8.37 6.43
N ASP A 57 -5.47 -9.58 6.97
CA ASP A 57 -5.65 -10.82 6.24
C ASP A 57 -7.13 -11.20 6.33
N ASP A 58 -7.89 -10.89 5.29
CA ASP A 58 -9.35 -10.96 5.31
C ASP A 58 -9.88 -12.40 5.31
N VAL A 59 -9.12 -13.33 4.72
CA VAL A 59 -9.47 -14.76 4.73
C VAL A 59 -9.41 -15.32 6.15
N ARG A 60 -8.41 -14.90 6.94
CA ARG A 60 -8.27 -15.35 8.33
C ARG A 60 -8.99 -14.44 9.33
N GLY A 61 -9.44 -13.26 8.91
CA GLY A 61 -9.97 -12.23 9.82
C GLY A 61 -8.91 -11.71 10.80
N VAL A 62 -7.62 -11.75 10.42
CA VAL A 62 -6.50 -11.39 11.29
C VAL A 62 -5.95 -10.02 10.90
N PRO A 63 -5.96 -9.03 11.79
CA PRO A 63 -5.35 -7.74 11.50
C PRO A 63 -3.82 -7.82 11.55
N GLN A 64 -3.15 -7.19 10.59
CA GLN A 64 -1.69 -7.06 10.53
C GLN A 64 -1.25 -5.76 11.21
N ARG A 65 -1.58 -5.61 12.51
CA ARG A 65 -1.51 -4.33 13.25
C ARG A 65 -0.15 -3.63 13.23
N GLU A 66 0.93 -4.40 13.15
CA GLU A 66 2.30 -3.86 13.04
C GLU A 66 2.54 -3.07 11.73
N TRP A 67 1.67 -3.26 10.74
CA TRP A 67 1.69 -2.56 9.45
C TRP A 67 0.70 -1.39 9.36
N ASP A 68 -0.16 -1.20 10.36
CA ASP A 68 -1.10 -0.09 10.37
C ASP A 68 -0.35 1.26 10.41
N VAL A 69 -0.73 2.20 9.54
CA VAL A 69 -0.15 3.54 9.47
C VAL A 69 -1.20 4.57 9.85
N LYS A 70 -0.95 5.31 10.91
CA LYS A 70 -1.90 6.30 11.43
C LYS A 70 -1.89 7.59 10.61
N ALA A 71 -3.06 8.17 10.37
CA ALA A 71 -3.22 9.36 9.52
C ALA A 71 -2.35 10.55 9.94
N TRP A 72 -2.19 10.78 11.25
CA TRP A 72 -1.39 11.89 11.77
C TRP A 72 0.12 11.72 11.53
N THR A 73 0.59 10.51 11.23
CA THR A 73 1.98 10.27 10.86
C THR A 73 2.22 10.46 9.36
N LEU A 74 1.21 10.45 8.49
CA LEU A 74 1.38 10.46 7.03
C LEU A 74 1.82 11.81 6.45
N LYS A 75 3.05 11.89 5.94
CA LYS A 75 3.65 13.07 5.28
C LYS A 75 3.15 13.24 3.85
N LEU A 76 3.27 12.18 3.06
CA LEU A 76 3.07 12.21 1.62
C LEU A 76 2.51 10.86 1.18
N VAL A 77 1.52 10.90 0.30
CA VAL A 77 1.01 9.74 -0.43
C VAL A 77 1.24 9.95 -1.91
N GLU A 78 1.88 8.98 -2.55
CA GLU A 78 2.14 8.97 -3.98
C GLU A 78 1.53 7.74 -4.63
N THR A 79 0.96 7.91 -5.82
CA THR A 79 0.40 6.79 -6.61
C THR A 79 1.09 6.71 -7.96
N GLY A 80 1.38 5.50 -8.42
CA GLY A 80 2.00 5.25 -9.71
C GLY A 80 1.42 3.99 -10.35
N GLU A 81 1.63 3.85 -11.65
CA GLU A 81 1.16 2.70 -12.43
C GLU A 81 2.26 2.19 -13.35
N TRP A 82 2.23 0.89 -13.61
CA TRP A 82 2.97 0.25 -14.68
C TRP A 82 2.02 -0.50 -15.59
N ARG A 83 1.46 0.24 -16.55
CA ARG A 83 0.41 -0.23 -17.47
C ARG A 83 0.75 -1.54 -18.18
N HIS A 84 2.00 -1.72 -18.60
CA HIS A 84 2.42 -2.93 -19.31
C HIS A 84 2.33 -4.21 -18.46
N LYS A 85 2.36 -4.07 -17.13
CA LYS A 85 2.22 -5.18 -16.18
C LYS A 85 0.84 -5.19 -15.50
N SER A 86 -0.05 -4.25 -15.82
CA SER A 86 -1.31 -3.98 -15.10
C SER A 86 -1.13 -3.89 -13.58
N LEU A 87 -0.02 -3.27 -13.15
CA LEU A 87 0.29 -3.07 -11.73
C LEU A 87 0.15 -1.60 -11.34
N HIS A 88 -0.27 -1.38 -10.12
CA HIS A 88 -0.25 -0.08 -9.45
C HIS A 88 0.64 -0.13 -8.21
N VAL A 89 1.12 1.04 -7.81
CA VAL A 89 1.89 1.22 -6.58
C VAL A 89 1.39 2.43 -5.82
N LEU A 90 1.24 2.27 -4.51
CA LEU A 90 0.97 3.34 -3.55
C LEU A 90 2.21 3.46 -2.65
N ARG A 91 2.78 4.66 -2.54
CA ARG A 91 3.83 4.96 -1.55
C ARG A 91 3.29 5.88 -0.48
N ALA A 92 3.38 5.48 0.77
CA ALA A 92 3.05 6.31 1.92
C ALA A 92 4.32 6.61 2.72
N THR A 93 4.72 7.88 2.72
CA THR A 93 5.85 8.38 3.53
C THR A 93 5.31 8.91 4.85
N ILE A 94 5.91 8.53 5.98
CA ILE A 94 5.52 9.02 7.29
C ILE A 94 6.50 10.07 7.85
N ARG A 95 6.05 10.84 8.84
CA ARG A 95 6.82 11.85 9.58
C ARG A 95 7.56 11.16 10.71
N ASP A 96 8.73 10.62 10.41
CA ASP A 96 9.64 10.06 11.40
C ASP A 96 11.10 10.42 11.07
N GLN A 97 12.01 10.09 11.99
CA GLN A 97 13.45 10.30 11.81
C GLN A 97 14.09 9.22 10.93
N GLU A 98 13.47 8.04 10.85
CA GLU A 98 13.98 6.89 10.09
C GLU A 98 13.64 6.96 8.60
N GLY A 99 12.79 7.89 8.18
CA GLY A 99 12.36 8.07 6.79
C GLY A 99 11.52 6.89 6.29
N LYS A 100 10.64 6.36 7.14
CA LYS A 100 9.83 5.19 6.80
C LYS A 100 8.91 5.47 5.63
N ARG A 101 8.91 4.52 4.70
CA ARG A 101 8.09 4.53 3.49
C ARG A 101 7.45 3.16 3.30
N TYR A 102 6.13 3.13 3.26
CA TYR A 102 5.36 1.93 2.95
C TYR A 102 5.07 1.92 1.46
N MET A 103 5.35 0.81 0.79
CA MET A 103 5.08 0.63 -0.64
C MET A 103 4.11 -0.53 -0.82
N PHE A 104 2.92 -0.23 -1.31
CA PHE A 104 1.87 -1.21 -1.57
C PHE A 104 1.83 -1.50 -3.05
N VAL A 105 1.83 -2.78 -3.42
CA VAL A 105 1.69 -3.24 -4.80
C VAL A 105 0.32 -3.90 -4.94
N LEU A 106 -0.39 -3.55 -6.01
CA LEU A 106 -1.75 -4.02 -6.27
C LEU A 106 -2.00 -4.10 -7.77
N ASP A 107 -3.02 -4.86 -8.16
CA ASP A 107 -3.43 -4.97 -9.55
C ASP A 107 -4.22 -3.72 -9.97
N GLU A 108 -4.27 -3.47 -11.28
CA GLU A 108 -5.00 -2.35 -11.89
C GLU A 108 -6.50 -2.33 -11.51
N GLU A 109 -7.13 -3.49 -11.33
CA GLU A 109 -8.55 -3.59 -10.94
C GLU A 109 -8.85 -2.99 -9.55
N GLU A 110 -7.85 -2.89 -8.68
CA GLU A 110 -7.97 -2.38 -7.33
C GLU A 110 -7.60 -0.88 -7.23
N ALA A 111 -7.05 -0.30 -8.32
CA ALA A 111 -6.53 1.07 -8.34
C ALA A 111 -7.61 2.14 -8.08
N TRP A 112 -8.83 1.93 -8.56
CA TRP A 112 -9.91 2.89 -8.36
C TRP A 112 -10.32 2.98 -6.87
N LYS A 113 -10.24 1.87 -6.13
CA LYS A 113 -10.48 1.86 -4.68
C LYS A 113 -9.40 2.64 -3.94
N VAL A 114 -8.14 2.57 -4.38
CA VAL A 114 -7.05 3.42 -3.85
C VAL A 114 -7.36 4.89 -4.07
N ALA A 115 -7.78 5.29 -5.26
CA ALA A 115 -8.11 6.70 -5.55
C ALA A 115 -9.22 7.22 -4.61
N VAL A 116 -10.29 6.45 -4.42
CA VAL A 116 -11.39 6.77 -3.49
C VAL A 116 -10.88 6.83 -2.05
N GLY A 117 -10.08 5.85 -1.62
CA GLY A 117 -9.47 5.79 -0.31
C GLY A 117 -8.59 7.01 0.01
N VAL A 118 -7.72 7.40 -0.93
CA VAL A 118 -6.84 8.57 -0.77
C VAL A 118 -7.65 9.87 -0.69
N GLN A 119 -8.71 10.00 -1.49
CA GLN A 119 -9.63 11.15 -1.37
C GLN A 119 -10.30 11.21 0.01
N ARG A 120 -10.72 10.06 0.55
CA ARG A 120 -11.30 9.96 1.90
C ARG A 120 -10.30 10.34 2.98
N LEU A 121 -9.10 9.77 2.93
CA LEU A 121 -8.01 10.06 3.86
C LEU A 121 -7.69 11.55 3.90
N ARG A 122 -7.58 12.19 2.73
CA ARG A 122 -7.29 13.64 2.61
C ARG A 122 -8.36 14.53 3.24
N LYS A 123 -9.62 14.09 3.26
CA LYS A 123 -10.74 14.81 3.90
C LYS A 123 -10.83 14.54 5.41
N GLY A 124 -10.03 13.61 5.95
CA GLY A 124 -10.04 13.27 7.38
C GLY A 124 -9.48 14.39 8.25
N THR A 125 -9.98 14.53 9.47
CA THR A 125 -9.50 15.54 10.43
C THR A 125 -8.14 15.17 11.07
N GLN A 126 -7.74 13.91 10.96
CA GLN A 126 -6.51 13.40 11.58
C GLN A 126 -5.26 13.59 10.72
N VAL A 127 -5.40 13.89 9.42
CA VAL A 127 -4.24 14.19 8.56
C VAL A 127 -3.71 15.60 8.85
N ARG A 128 -2.38 15.74 8.96
CA ARG A 128 -1.72 17.00 9.30
C ARG A 128 -0.89 17.53 8.13
N SER A 129 -1.49 18.27 7.21
CA SER A 129 -0.81 18.71 5.97
C SER A 129 -0.27 17.50 5.17
N LEU A 130 -1.19 16.65 4.70
CA LEU A 130 -0.87 15.49 3.87
C LEU A 130 -0.64 15.95 2.42
N GLY A 131 0.55 15.68 1.89
CA GLY A 131 0.81 15.77 0.45
C GLY A 131 0.18 14.59 -0.29
N VAL A 132 -0.39 14.84 -1.46
CA VAL A 132 -0.87 13.79 -2.38
C VAL A 132 -0.35 14.13 -3.78
N SER A 133 0.36 13.20 -4.42
CA SER A 133 0.90 13.41 -5.77
C SER A 133 0.94 12.11 -6.59
N GLY A 134 1.20 12.23 -7.89
CA GLY A 134 1.50 11.09 -8.77
C GLY A 134 3.00 10.83 -8.84
N MET A 135 3.38 9.58 -9.03
CA MET A 135 4.72 9.19 -9.47
C MET A 135 4.84 9.38 -10.98
N SER A 136 6.04 9.68 -11.48
CA SER A 136 6.30 9.54 -12.92
C SER A 136 6.23 8.07 -13.32
N ALA A 137 5.93 7.79 -14.59
CA ALA A 137 5.90 6.41 -15.10
C ALA A 137 7.25 5.70 -14.93
N SER A 138 8.36 6.41 -15.09
CA SER A 138 9.71 5.88 -14.85
C SER A 138 9.96 5.55 -13.37
N ASP A 139 9.51 6.40 -12.44
CA ASP A 139 9.68 6.15 -11.01
C ASP A 139 8.86 4.95 -10.53
N ALA A 140 7.61 4.85 -11.00
CA ALA A 140 6.73 3.72 -10.69
C ALA A 140 7.33 2.41 -11.22
N ARG A 141 7.79 2.41 -12.47
CA ARG A 141 8.47 1.26 -13.08
C ARG A 141 9.73 0.87 -12.32
N GLY A 142 10.67 1.79 -12.11
CA GLY A 142 11.94 1.48 -11.47
C GLY A 142 11.77 0.98 -10.03
N THR A 143 10.75 1.50 -9.33
CA THR A 143 10.35 1.01 -8.01
C THR A 143 9.90 -0.45 -8.07
N LEU A 144 8.98 -0.77 -8.98
CA LEU A 144 8.43 -2.13 -9.12
C LEU A 144 9.48 -3.14 -9.59
N GLU A 145 10.37 -2.75 -10.50
CA GLU A 145 11.52 -3.55 -10.92
C GLU A 145 12.45 -3.87 -9.74
N THR A 146 12.78 -2.87 -8.91
CA THR A 146 13.62 -3.05 -7.72
C THR A 146 13.02 -4.06 -6.73
N LEU A 147 11.69 -4.10 -6.66
CA LEU A 147 10.95 -5.02 -5.80
C LEU A 147 10.73 -6.41 -6.43
N GLY A 148 11.19 -6.64 -7.67
CA GLY A 148 11.07 -7.91 -8.36
C GLY A 148 9.76 -8.13 -9.13
N TRP A 149 8.97 -7.08 -9.35
CA TRP A 149 7.71 -7.13 -10.12
C TRP A 149 7.88 -6.84 -11.62
N GLY A 150 9.14 -6.83 -12.09
CA GLY A 150 9.53 -6.55 -13.48
C GLY A 150 9.14 -7.60 -14.50
#